data_AF-A0A7W9U420-F1
#
_entry.id   AF-A0A7W9U420-F1
#
_cell.length_a   1.000
_cell.length_b   1.000
_cell.length_c   1.000
_cell.angle_alpha   90.00
_cell.angle_beta   90.00
_cell.angle_gamma   90.00
#
_symmetry.space_group_name_H-M   'P 1'
#
loop_
_entity.id
_entity.type
_entity.pdbx_description
1 polymer ?
#
loop_
_entity_poly.entity_id
_entity_poly.type
_entity_poly.pdbx_seq_one_letter_code
_entity_poly.pdbx_strand_id
1 'polypeptide(L)'
;MFEIRLPYPTSQSGVLERLESEQLIRRTGATWTIFNLGAILLAKQLDSFPLSVSRKAFRLVVYEGTGKVETKLDQIGKKGYALGFEGLLSMLHGLAPKNHIVEQALREEVRMFPKQALRELIANALVHQDYSLTGMSVMIEMLATVSRSRIRASRLFLLSGSLTSIVHATRDSQI
;
A
#
# COMPACT_ATOMS: atom_id res chain seq x y z
N MET A 1 -16.59 6.06 0.29
CA MET A 1 -15.34 6.58 -0.30
C MET A 1 -15.74 7.74 -1.20
N PHE A 2 -15.22 8.95 -0.98
CA PHE A 2 -15.53 10.11 -1.83
C PHE A 2 -14.88 9.92 -3.20
N GLU A 3 -15.70 9.69 -4.21
CA GLU A 3 -15.28 9.68 -5.61
C GLU A 3 -15.10 11.14 -6.03
N ILE A 4 -13.87 11.56 -6.35
CA ILE A 4 -13.62 12.89 -6.87
C ILE A 4 -14.20 12.93 -8.30
N ARG A 5 -15.41 13.46 -8.45
CA ARG A 5 -16.11 13.62 -9.74
C ARG A 5 -15.52 14.77 -10.57
N LEU A 6 -14.21 14.74 -10.82
CA LEU A 6 -13.58 15.64 -11.77
C LEU A 6 -13.53 14.95 -13.14
N PRO A 7 -13.92 15.65 -14.23
CA PRO A 7 -13.82 15.08 -15.57
C PRO A 7 -12.36 14.77 -15.87
N TYR A 8 -12.11 13.59 -16.43
CA TYR A 8 -10.77 13.22 -16.87
C TYR A 8 -10.35 14.17 -18.00
N PRO A 9 -9.16 14.79 -17.95
CA PRO A 9 -8.70 15.65 -19.03
C PRO A 9 -8.64 14.90 -20.36
N THR A 10 -9.26 15.44 -21.40
CA THR A 10 -9.31 14.80 -22.73
C THR A 10 -8.07 15.06 -23.58
N SER A 11 -7.15 15.91 -23.11
CA SER A 11 -5.91 16.26 -23.79
C SER A 11 -4.69 16.09 -22.88
N GLN A 12 -3.53 15.86 -23.50
CA GLN A 12 -2.26 15.78 -22.77
C GLN A 12 -1.92 17.08 -22.04
N SER A 13 -2.23 18.24 -22.63
CA SER A 13 -2.03 19.54 -21.98
C SER A 13 -2.86 19.66 -20.70
N GLY A 14 -4.13 19.25 -20.72
CA GLY A 14 -4.99 19.25 -19.54
C GLY A 14 -4.51 18.30 -18.45
N VAL A 15 -3.90 17.15 -18.80
CA VAL A 15 -3.26 16.27 -17.81
C VAL A 15 -2.07 16.97 -17.15
N LEU A 16 -1.22 17.63 -17.92
CA LEU A 16 -0.05 18.34 -17.39
C LEU A 16 -0.46 19.53 -16.50
N GLU A 17 -1.41 20.34 -16.93
CA GLU A 17 -1.99 21.43 -16.14
C GLU A 17 -2.57 20.93 -14.83
N ARG A 18 -3.27 19.79 -14.86
CA ARG A 18 -3.82 19.19 -13.64
C ARG A 18 -2.73 18.72 -12.69
N LEU A 19 -1.73 18.00 -13.18
CA LEU A 19 -0.60 17.53 -12.37
C LEU A 19 0.22 18.70 -11.79
N GLU A 20 0.34 19.80 -12.53
CA GLU A 20 1.00 21.03 -12.05
C GLU A 20 0.15 21.73 -10.99
N SER A 21 -1.18 21.82 -11.17
CA SER A 21 -2.10 22.40 -10.19
C SER A 21 -2.09 21.64 -8.85
N GLU A 22 -1.87 20.33 -8.90
CA GLU A 22 -1.75 19.45 -7.73
C GLU A 22 -0.31 19.38 -7.17
N GLN A 23 0.60 20.22 -7.68
CA GLN A 23 2.00 20.29 -7.25
C GLN A 23 2.74 18.94 -7.32
N LEU A 24 2.37 18.09 -8.30
CA LEU A 24 3.07 16.83 -8.57
C LEU A 24 4.18 17.00 -9.59
N ILE A 25 4.02 17.98 -10.48
CA ILE A 25 5.05 18.41 -11.44
C ILE A 25 5.15 19.94 -11.45
N ARG A 26 6.22 20.45 -12.06
CA ARG A 26 6.41 21.87 -12.37
C ARG A 26 7.05 22.01 -13.74
N ARG A 27 6.65 23.03 -14.49
CA ARG A 27 7.31 23.39 -15.74
C ARG A 27 8.70 24.00 -15.49
N THR A 28 9.71 23.49 -16.19
CA THR A 28 11.10 23.94 -16.11
C THR A 28 11.60 24.25 -17.52
N GLY A 29 11.37 25.49 -17.97
CA GLY A 29 11.66 25.89 -19.34
C GLY A 29 10.83 25.10 -20.36
N ALA A 30 11.51 24.34 -21.22
CA ALA A 30 10.87 23.48 -22.23
C ALA A 30 10.54 22.07 -21.70
N THR A 31 10.96 21.72 -20.48
CA THR A 31 10.78 20.39 -19.89
C THR A 31 9.92 20.46 -18.63
N TRP A 32 9.64 19.29 -18.05
CA TRP A 32 8.90 19.14 -16.81
C TRP A 32 9.79 18.51 -15.75
N THR A 33 9.66 19.00 -14.52
CA THR A 33 10.26 18.39 -13.34
C THR A 33 9.16 17.75 -12.51
N ILE A 34 9.36 16.50 -12.09
CA ILE A 34 8.46 15.79 -11.18
C ILE A 34 8.94 15.96 -9.74
N PHE A 35 8.04 16.25 -8.81
CA PHE A 35 8.36 16.28 -7.39
C PHE A 35 8.46 14.85 -6.83
N ASN A 36 9.17 14.69 -5.71
CA ASN A 36 9.31 13.38 -5.05
C ASN A 36 7.96 12.72 -4.78
N LEU A 37 6.97 13.47 -4.30
CA LEU A 37 5.61 12.94 -4.08
C LEU A 37 4.95 12.47 -5.38
N GLY A 38 5.06 13.25 -6.46
CA GLY A 38 4.57 12.85 -7.78
C GLY A 38 5.19 11.54 -8.25
N ALA A 39 6.51 11.39 -8.08
CA ALA A 39 7.21 10.16 -8.42
C ALA A 39 6.75 8.97 -7.56
N ILE A 40 6.67 9.15 -6.23
CA ILE A 40 6.22 8.11 -5.28
C ILE A 40 4.80 7.64 -5.60
N LEU A 41 3.92 8.53 -6.06
CA LEU A 41 2.53 8.19 -6.38
C LEU A 41 2.40 7.55 -7.77
N LEU A 42 3.06 8.09 -8.79
CA LEU A 42 2.72 7.85 -10.20
C LEU A 42 3.79 7.09 -11.01
N ALA A 43 4.97 6.80 -10.44
CA ALA A 43 6.03 6.13 -11.19
C ALA A 43 5.60 4.73 -11.68
N LYS A 44 5.79 4.45 -12.97
CA LYS A 44 5.65 3.08 -13.50
C LYS A 44 6.79 2.15 -13.05
N GLN A 45 7.97 2.72 -12.84
CA GLN A 45 9.19 2.06 -12.37
C GLN A 45 9.84 2.96 -11.31
N LEU A 46 9.49 2.77 -10.05
CA LEU A 46 9.94 3.61 -8.94
C LEU A 46 11.45 3.44 -8.66
N ASP A 47 12.00 2.29 -9.02
CA ASP A 47 13.43 1.96 -8.99
C ASP A 47 14.28 2.72 -10.03
N SER A 48 13.64 3.37 -11.02
CA SER A 48 14.33 4.30 -11.93
C SER A 48 14.64 5.67 -11.32
N PHE A 49 14.12 5.96 -10.11
CA PHE A 49 14.36 7.20 -9.40
C PHE A 49 15.53 7.08 -8.40
N PRO A 50 16.13 8.20 -7.97
CA PRO A 50 17.17 8.20 -6.94
C PRO A 50 16.75 7.48 -5.65
N LEU A 51 17.75 7.05 -4.86
CA LEU A 51 17.55 6.30 -3.60
C LEU A 51 16.66 7.00 -2.56
N SER A 52 16.51 8.32 -2.64
CA SER A 52 15.59 9.09 -1.78
C SER A 52 14.11 8.79 -2.09
N VAL A 53 13.80 8.40 -3.33
CA VAL A 53 12.45 8.11 -3.82
C VAL A 53 12.22 6.60 -3.96
N SER A 54 13.16 5.87 -4.56
CA SER A 54 12.97 4.43 -4.83
C SER A 54 12.80 3.60 -3.55
N ARG A 55 13.46 3.99 -2.46
CA ARG A 55 13.31 3.35 -1.14
C ARG A 55 11.96 3.60 -0.46
N LYS A 56 11.11 4.45 -1.03
CA LYS A 56 9.72 4.67 -0.57
C LYS A 56 8.77 3.59 -1.09
N ALA A 57 9.19 2.70 -2.00
CA ALA A 57 8.41 1.53 -2.38
C ALA A 57 7.89 0.77 -1.16
N PHE A 58 6.62 0.38 -1.13
CA PHE A 58 6.13 -0.50 -0.07
C PHE A 58 6.82 -1.88 -0.16
N ARG A 59 6.97 -2.54 0.99
CA ARG A 59 7.50 -3.92 1.07
C ARG A 59 6.43 -4.82 1.66
N LEU A 60 6.10 -5.91 0.96
CA LEU A 60 5.20 -6.94 1.45
C LEU A 60 6.03 -8.12 1.95
N VAL A 61 5.84 -8.50 3.21
CA VAL A 61 6.42 -9.71 3.79
C VAL A 61 5.29 -10.61 4.29
N VAL A 62 5.35 -11.89 3.95
CA VAL A 62 4.37 -12.89 4.37
C VAL A 62 5.13 -14.00 5.05
N TYR A 63 4.66 -14.35 6.23
CA TYR A 63 5.21 -15.42 7.04
C TYR A 63 4.21 -16.56 7.12
N GLU A 64 4.74 -17.78 7.20
CA GLU A 64 3.95 -18.96 7.50
C GLU A 64 3.82 -19.10 9.03
N GLY A 65 2.62 -19.40 9.52
CA GLY A 65 2.36 -19.53 10.94
C GLY A 65 2.14 -18.20 11.67
N THR A 66 2.43 -18.18 12.96
CA THR A 66 2.14 -17.04 13.88
C THR A 66 3.38 -16.21 14.21
N GLY A 67 4.55 -16.62 13.73
CA GLY A 67 5.84 -15.97 14.01
C GLY A 67 6.56 -15.54 12.73
N LYS A 68 7.69 -14.83 12.90
CA LYS A 68 8.53 -14.35 11.80
C LYS A 68 9.67 -15.32 11.46
N VAL A 69 9.47 -16.61 11.71
CA VAL A 69 10.52 -17.64 11.59
C VAL A 69 10.66 -18.08 10.13
N GLU A 70 9.53 -18.35 9.48
CA GLU A 70 9.51 -18.85 8.10
C GLU A 70 8.90 -17.78 7.17
N THR A 71 9.74 -17.22 6.29
CA THR A 71 9.31 -16.22 5.32
C THR A 71 8.87 -16.91 4.03
N LYS A 72 7.60 -16.75 3.69
CA LYS A 72 6.99 -17.32 2.48
C LYS A 72 7.10 -16.39 1.27
N LEU A 73 6.99 -15.09 1.51
CA LEU A 73 7.10 -14.05 0.49
C LEU A 73 7.79 -12.84 1.08
N ASP A 74 8.72 -12.27 0.32
CA ASP A 74 9.32 -10.98 0.62
C ASP A 74 9.50 -10.24 -0.71
N GLN A 75 8.71 -9.20 -0.91
CA GLN A 75 8.67 -8.47 -2.17
C GLN A 75 8.63 -6.97 -1.95
N ILE A 76 9.51 -6.26 -2.64
CA ILE A 76 9.52 -4.80 -2.71
C ILE A 76 8.71 -4.38 -3.95
N GLY A 77 7.77 -3.45 -3.76
CA GLY A 77 7.01 -2.86 -4.85
C GLY A 77 7.90 -2.10 -5.83
N LYS A 78 7.57 -2.15 -7.12
CA LYS A 78 8.31 -1.43 -8.17
C LYS A 78 7.53 -0.26 -8.78
N LYS A 79 6.27 -0.09 -8.38
CA LYS A 79 5.38 0.96 -8.90
C LYS A 79 5.12 1.99 -7.81
N GLY A 80 4.83 3.22 -8.22
CA GLY A 80 4.28 4.24 -7.35
C GLY A 80 2.95 3.80 -6.76
N TYR A 81 2.57 4.39 -5.63
CA TYR A 81 1.45 3.92 -4.82
C TYR A 81 0.13 3.89 -5.60
N ALA A 82 -0.21 4.92 -6.35
CA ALA A 82 -1.47 4.95 -7.10
C ALA A 82 -1.56 3.80 -8.12
N LEU A 83 -0.44 3.45 -8.76
CA LEU A 83 -0.38 2.36 -9.75
C LEU A 83 -0.22 0.97 -9.13
N GLY A 84 0.40 0.88 -7.95
CA GLY A 84 0.72 -0.39 -7.27
C GLY A 84 -0.32 -0.85 -6.24
N PHE A 85 -1.18 0.06 -5.77
CA PHE A 85 -2.06 -0.18 -4.64
C PHE A 85 -3.09 -1.30 -4.87
N GLU A 86 -3.80 -1.29 -5.99
CA GLU A 86 -4.79 -2.35 -6.29
C GLU A 86 -4.13 -3.72 -6.48
N GLY A 87 -2.91 -3.76 -7.03
CA GLY A 87 -2.13 -4.99 -7.16
C GLY A 87 -1.73 -5.56 -5.79
N LEU A 88 -1.26 -4.70 -4.88
CA LEU A 88 -0.97 -5.06 -3.50
C LEU A 88 -2.21 -5.58 -2.77
N LEU A 89 -3.34 -4.89 -2.89
CA LEU A 89 -4.61 -5.31 -2.28
C LEU A 89 -5.05 -6.68 -2.79
N SER A 90 -4.99 -6.89 -4.10
CA SER A 90 -5.37 -8.15 -4.73
C SER A 90 -4.47 -9.30 -4.29
N MET A 91 -3.16 -9.05 -4.18
CA MET A 91 -2.19 -10.03 -3.69
C MET A 91 -2.44 -10.40 -2.23
N LEU A 92 -2.59 -9.42 -1.33
CA LEU A 92 -2.92 -9.65 0.08
C LEU A 92 -4.24 -10.38 0.25
N HIS A 93 -5.27 -9.99 -0.50
CA HIS A 93 -6.56 -10.66 -0.45
C HIS A 93 -6.51 -12.11 -0.95
N GLY A 94 -5.68 -12.39 -1.97
CA GLY A 94 -5.47 -13.74 -2.50
C GLY A 94 -4.68 -14.65 -1.55
N LEU A 95 -3.70 -14.09 -0.85
CA LEU A 95 -2.86 -14.78 0.14
C LEU A 95 -3.57 -15.00 1.48
N ALA A 96 -4.59 -14.20 1.80
CA ALA A 96 -5.37 -14.36 3.02
C ALA A 96 -6.08 -15.74 3.03
N PRO A 97 -6.04 -16.48 4.16
CA PRO A 97 -6.77 -17.73 4.30
C PRO A 97 -8.27 -17.57 4.01
N LYS A 98 -8.85 -18.63 3.45
CA LYS A 98 -10.30 -18.71 3.20
C LYS A 98 -11.00 -19.10 4.50
N ASN A 99 -12.10 -18.41 4.86
CA ASN A 99 -13.02 -18.94 5.86
C ASN A 99 -13.96 -19.94 5.17
N HIS A 100 -14.15 -21.11 5.75
CA HIS A 100 -15.23 -22.02 5.36
C HIS A 100 -16.39 -21.79 6.32
N ILE A 101 -17.40 -21.03 5.90
CA ILE A 101 -18.66 -20.94 6.65
C ILE A 101 -19.53 -22.12 6.21
N VAL A 102 -19.87 -23.00 7.14
CA VAL A 102 -20.79 -24.12 6.90
C VAL A 102 -22.20 -23.65 7.26
N GLU A 103 -22.78 -22.81 6.42
CA GLU A 103 -24.23 -22.57 6.45
C GLU A 103 -24.86 -23.20 5.19
N GLN A 104 -25.94 -23.95 5.41
CA GLN A 104 -26.59 -24.78 4.40
C GLN A 104 -27.05 -23.93 3.20
N ALA A 105 -26.79 -24.45 1.99
CA ALA A 105 -27.33 -24.06 0.68
C ALA A 105 -26.68 -22.93 -0.15
N LEU A 106 -25.78 -22.09 0.38
CA LEU A 106 -24.96 -21.19 -0.47
C LEU A 106 -23.51 -21.09 0.05
N ARG A 107 -22.55 -21.68 -0.67
CA ARG A 107 -21.11 -21.48 -0.39
C ARG A 107 -20.67 -20.12 -0.91
N GLU A 108 -20.67 -19.10 -0.06
CA GLU A 108 -19.88 -17.89 -0.32
C GLU A 108 -18.49 -18.02 0.33
N GLU A 109 -17.45 -18.12 -0.49
CA GLU A 109 -16.06 -18.12 -0.02
C GLU A 109 -15.67 -16.72 0.49
N VAL A 110 -15.94 -16.43 1.76
CA VAL A 110 -15.54 -15.16 2.39
C VAL A 110 -14.08 -15.26 2.84
N ARG A 111 -13.20 -14.42 2.28
CA ARG A 111 -11.80 -14.31 2.74
C ARG A 111 -11.75 -13.72 4.14
N MET A 112 -10.76 -14.15 4.94
CA MET A 112 -10.61 -13.72 6.31
C MET A 112 -10.50 -12.18 6.42
N PHE A 113 -9.89 -11.47 5.46
CA PHE A 113 -9.91 -10.00 5.44
C PHE A 113 -10.68 -9.47 4.23
N PRO A 114 -11.74 -8.65 4.43
CA PRO A 114 -12.42 -7.98 3.33
C PRO A 114 -11.49 -6.99 2.64
N LYS A 115 -11.63 -6.84 1.32
CA LYS A 115 -10.84 -5.86 0.55
C LYS A 115 -10.94 -4.44 1.11
N GLN A 116 -12.10 -4.05 1.64
CA GLN A 116 -12.31 -2.74 2.22
C GLN A 116 -11.44 -2.51 3.48
N ALA A 117 -11.37 -3.48 4.39
CA ALA A 117 -10.53 -3.36 5.58
C ALA A 117 -9.03 -3.29 5.22
N LEU A 118 -8.60 -4.08 4.23
CA LEU A 118 -7.23 -3.99 3.69
C LEU A 118 -6.95 -2.62 3.08
N ARG A 119 -7.91 -2.07 2.31
CA ARG A 119 -7.81 -0.74 1.70
C ARG A 119 -7.61 0.34 2.75
N GLU A 120 -8.43 0.35 3.79
CA GLU A 120 -8.33 1.32 4.89
C GLU A 120 -7.01 1.19 5.66
N LEU A 121 -6.62 -0.03 6.03
CA LEU A 121 -5.37 -0.30 6.74
C LEU A 121 -4.14 0.21 5.97
N ILE A 122 -4.04 -0.15 4.69
CA ILE A 122 -2.88 0.16 3.87
C ILE A 122 -2.88 1.64 3.48
N ALA A 123 -4.04 2.20 3.10
CA ALA A 123 -4.13 3.63 2.78
C ALA A 123 -3.71 4.49 3.97
N ASN A 124 -4.19 4.16 5.18
CA ASN A 124 -3.77 4.84 6.40
C ASN A 124 -2.26 4.74 6.61
N ALA A 125 -1.65 3.57 6.39
CA ALA A 125 -0.21 3.44 6.52
C ALA A 125 0.58 4.25 5.49
N LEU A 126 0.11 4.33 4.25
CA LEU A 126 0.78 5.05 3.16
C LEU A 126 0.69 6.57 3.29
N VAL A 127 -0.47 7.10 3.66
CA VAL A 127 -0.72 8.55 3.75
C VAL A 127 -0.02 9.16 4.96
N HIS A 128 0.02 8.45 6.07
CA HIS A 128 0.59 8.93 7.33
C HIS A 128 2.11 8.69 7.44
N GLN A 129 2.85 8.61 6.35
CA GLN A 129 4.31 8.47 6.43
C GLN A 129 5.00 9.81 6.71
N ASP A 130 6.11 9.76 7.43
CA ASP A 130 7.06 10.87 7.44
C ASP A 130 7.96 10.81 6.19
N TYR A 131 7.71 11.74 5.25
CA TYR A 131 8.49 11.85 4.01
C TYR A 131 9.83 12.58 4.19
N SER A 132 10.08 13.20 5.35
CA SER A 132 11.38 13.84 5.66
C SER A 132 12.47 12.81 5.95
N LEU A 133 12.08 11.64 6.46
CA LEU A 133 13.02 10.58 6.80
C LEU A 133 13.47 9.80 5.55
N THR A 134 14.79 9.56 5.44
CA THR A 134 15.36 8.83 4.30
C THR A 134 15.46 7.33 4.58
N GLY A 135 15.37 6.51 3.52
CA GLY A 135 15.63 5.06 3.61
C GLY A 135 14.49 4.20 4.17
N MET A 136 13.28 4.73 4.20
CA MET A 136 12.15 4.08 4.87
C MET A 136 11.03 3.76 3.91
N SER A 137 10.55 2.52 3.98
CA SER A 137 9.37 2.04 3.29
C SER A 137 8.24 1.74 4.28
N VAL A 138 7.00 1.80 3.80
CA VAL A 138 5.89 1.14 4.49
C VAL A 138 6.05 -0.36 4.31
N MET A 139 6.20 -1.05 5.44
CA MET A 139 6.26 -2.50 5.47
C MET A 139 4.89 -3.05 5.81
N ILE A 140 4.34 -3.88 4.92
CA ILE A 140 3.12 -4.62 5.15
C ILE A 140 3.51 -6.06 5.43
N GLU A 141 3.12 -6.54 6.61
CA GLU A 141 3.42 -7.88 7.09
C GLU A 141 2.12 -8.68 7.24
N MET A 142 2.11 -9.90 6.74
CA MET A 142 1.05 -10.88 6.99
C MET A 142 1.61 -12.08 7.73
N LEU A 143 0.99 -12.41 8.86
CA LEU A 143 1.17 -13.66 9.58
C LEU A 143 -0.11 -14.46 9.34
N ALA A 144 -0.02 -15.61 8.69
CA ALA A 144 -1.18 -16.39 8.33
C ALA A 144 -1.03 -17.85 8.79
N THR A 145 -2.06 -18.33 9.47
CA THR A 145 -2.33 -19.75 9.76
C THR A 145 -3.76 -20.05 9.33
N VAL A 146 -4.12 -21.34 9.22
CA VAL A 146 -5.48 -21.76 8.87
C VAL A 146 -6.55 -21.13 9.78
N SER A 147 -6.26 -21.01 11.08
CA SER A 147 -7.24 -20.53 12.08
C SER A 147 -7.08 -19.07 12.51
N ARG A 148 -5.92 -18.46 12.27
CA ARG A 148 -5.61 -17.09 12.70
C ARG A 148 -4.80 -16.38 11.65
N SER A 149 -5.19 -15.14 11.32
CA SER A 149 -4.36 -14.27 10.52
C SER A 149 -4.26 -12.87 11.12
N ARG A 150 -3.09 -12.26 10.97
CA ARG A 150 -2.81 -10.88 11.37
C ARG A 150 -2.10 -10.17 10.24
N ILE A 151 -2.59 -8.99 9.91
CA ILE A 151 -1.94 -8.09 8.96
C ILE A 151 -1.52 -6.83 9.71
N ARG A 152 -0.28 -6.42 9.49
CA ARG A 152 0.30 -5.21 10.07
C ARG A 152 0.82 -4.34 8.95
N ALA A 153 0.54 -3.05 9.02
CA ALA A 153 1.18 -2.06 8.17
C ALA A 153 1.99 -1.13 9.07
N SER A 154 3.30 -1.25 8.97
CA SER A 154 4.28 -0.53 9.77
C SER A 154 4.79 0.66 8.97
N ARG A 155 4.73 1.83 9.59
CA ARG A 155 5.37 3.07 9.16
C ARG A 155 6.13 3.61 10.37
N LEU A 156 7.03 4.57 10.20
CA LEU A 156 7.64 5.24 11.35
C LEU A 156 7.25 6.71 11.32
N PHE A 157 7.01 7.24 12.51
CA PHE A 157 6.93 8.67 12.78
C PHE A 157 8.00 9.05 13.81
N LEU A 158 8.50 10.29 13.70
CA LEU A 158 9.14 10.98 14.80
C LEU A 158 8.06 11.70 15.63
N LEU A 159 7.61 11.08 16.73
CA LEU A 159 6.88 11.78 17.79
C LEU A 159 7.80 11.85 19.02
N SER A 160 8.20 13.06 19.39
CA SER A 160 8.92 13.37 20.64
C SER A 160 10.13 12.46 20.97
N GLY A 161 10.96 12.11 19.98
CA GLY A 161 12.21 11.38 20.19
C GLY A 161 12.10 9.86 20.38
N SER A 162 10.89 9.28 20.33
CA SER A 162 10.69 7.83 20.34
C SER A 162 10.13 7.34 19.00
N LEU A 163 10.71 6.27 18.46
CA LEU A 163 10.24 5.63 17.23
C LEU A 163 9.03 4.74 17.57
N THR A 164 7.80 5.21 17.32
CA THR A 164 6.62 4.37 17.56
C THR A 164 5.54 4.61 16.49
N SER A 165 5.23 3.58 15.67
CA SER A 165 3.94 3.48 14.98
C SER A 165 3.73 2.14 14.25
N ILE A 166 2.61 1.48 14.51
CA ILE A 166 2.13 0.25 13.83
C ILE A 166 0.61 0.38 13.71
N VAL A 167 0.04 0.08 12.53
CA VAL A 167 -1.40 -0.19 12.39
C VAL A 167 -1.59 -1.68 12.15
N HIS A 168 -2.59 -2.31 12.76
CA HIS A 168 -2.82 -3.73 12.61
C HIS A 168 -4.30 -4.08 12.48
N ALA A 169 -4.57 -5.19 11.79
CA ALA A 169 -5.85 -5.86 11.73
C ALA A 169 -5.65 -7.34 12.07
N THR A 170 -6.52 -7.90 12.92
CA THR A 170 -6.48 -9.31 13.32
C THR A 170 -7.85 -9.92 13.11
N ARG A 171 -7.91 -11.15 12.60
CA ARG A 171 -9.13 -11.96 12.58
C ARG A 171 -8.80 -13.41 12.89
N ASP A 172 -9.67 -14.03 13.66
CA ASP A 172 -9.64 -15.44 14.02
C ASP A 172 -10.83 -16.13 13.32
N SER A 173 -10.63 -17.35 12.81
CA SER A 173 -11.74 -18.17 12.34
C SER A 173 -12.52 -18.65 13.57
N GLN A 174 -13.78 -18.24 13.70
CA GLN A 174 -14.69 -18.84 14.67
C GLN A 174 -15.02 -20.25 14.13
N ILE A 175 -14.33 -21.26 14.65
CA ILE A 175 -14.69 -22.67 14.56
C ILE A 175 -15.02 -23.10 15.98
#